data_AF-M7BEX2-F1
#
_entry.id   AF-M7BEX2-F1
#
_cell.length_a   1.000
_cell.length_b   1.000
_cell.length_c   1.000
_cell.angle_alpha   90.00
_cell.angle_beta   90.00
_cell.angle_gamma   90.00
#
_symmetry.space_group_name_H-M   'P 1'
#
loop_
_entity.id
_entity.type
_entity.pdbx_description
1 polymer ?
#
loop_
_entity_poly.entity_id
_entity_poly.type
_entity_poly.pdbx_seq_one_letter_code
_entity_poly.pdbx_strand_id
1 'polypeptide(L)' 'MALQAALDSTDTAARSATTVTVMRRASWLHLSGFPREVQSMVEYLPFSRPKLFVAKTDESLHTLRLKGNSEISGYLYP' A
#
# COMPACT_ATOMS: atom_id res chain seq x y z
N MET A 1 -0.43 -10.88 27.88
CA MET A 1 -1.68 -10.22 27.46
C MET A 1 -1.48 -9.19 26.35
N ALA A 2 -0.57 -8.21 26.49
CA ALA A 2 -0.37 -7.15 25.48
C ALA A 2 0.09 -7.67 24.10
N LEU A 3 1.00 -8.65 24.04
CA LEU A 3 1.48 -9.21 22.77
C LEU A 3 0.36 -9.91 21.99
N GLN A 4 -0.46 -10.73 22.66
CA GLN A 4 -1.59 -11.40 22.02
C GLN A 4 -2.61 -10.40 21.48
N ALA A 5 -2.96 -9.38 22.28
CA ALA A 5 -3.84 -8.31 21.83
C ALA A 5 -3.27 -7.55 20.62
N ALA A 6 -1.95 -7.33 20.56
CA ALA A 6 -1.31 -6.70 19.41
C ALA A 6 -1.34 -7.58 18.15
N LEU A 7 -1.17 -8.90 18.29
CA LEU A 7 -1.29 -9.85 17.19
C LEU A 7 -2.73 -9.88 16.64
N ASP A 8 -3.72 -9.99 17.53
CA ASP A 8 -5.14 -10.02 17.16
C ASP A 8 -5.57 -8.70 16.50
N SER A 9 -5.08 -7.56 17.00
CA SER A 9 -5.31 -6.24 16.40
C SER A 9 -4.69 -6.12 15.00
N THR A 10 -3.46 -6.59 14.84
CA THR A 10 -2.77 -6.58 13.54
C THR A 10 -3.48 -7.45 12.51
N ASP A 11 -3.90 -8.64 12.93
CA ASP A 11 -4.62 -9.58 12.10
C ASP A 11 -6.03 -9.06 11.72
N THR A 12 -6.73 -8.42 12.66
CA THR A 12 -8.00 -7.72 12.37
C THR A 12 -7.80 -6.58 11.37
N ALA A 13 -6.75 -5.78 11.52
CA ALA A 13 -6.40 -4.70 10.58
C ALA A 13 -5.99 -5.26 9.21
N ALA A 14 -5.29 -6.39 9.18
CA ALA A 14 -4.92 -7.05 7.93
C ALA A 14 -6.16 -7.54 7.17
N ARG A 15 -7.11 -8.18 7.88
CA ARG A 15 -8.38 -8.63 7.31
C ARG A 15 -9.24 -7.46 6.82
N SER A 16 -9.39 -6.40 7.61
CA SER A 16 -10.19 -5.24 7.21
C SER A 16 -9.64 -4.57 5.94
N ALA A 17 -8.32 -4.40 5.86
CA ALA A 17 -7.66 -3.86 4.66
C ALA A 17 -7.82 -4.80 3.45
N THR A 18 -7.81 -6.12 3.66
CA THR A 18 -8.09 -7.09 2.59
C THR A 18 -9.54 -6.97 2.11
N THR A 19 -10.52 -6.89 3.02
CA THR A 19 -11.94 -6.72 2.69
C THR A 19 -12.19 -5.44 1.89
N VAL A 20 -11.65 -4.31 2.33
CA VAL A 20 -11.78 -3.02 1.62
C VAL A 20 -11.19 -3.10 0.21
N THR A 21 -10.05 -3.77 0.06
CA THR A 21 -9.40 -3.94 -1.24
C THR A 21 -10.25 -4.80 -2.17
N VAL A 22 -10.80 -5.91 -1.68
CA VAL A 22 -11.69 -6.80 -2.43
C VAL A 22 -12.95 -6.04 -2.87
N MET A 23 -13.59 -5.30 -1.96
CA MET A 23 -14.77 -4.51 -2.27
C MET A 23 -14.49 -3.44 -3.33
N ARG A 24 -13.42 -2.66 -3.16
CA ARG A 24 -13.03 -1.63 -4.13
C ARG A 24 -12.76 -2.22 -5.51
N ARG A 25 -12.12 -3.39 -5.56
CA ARG A 25 -11.82 -4.10 -6.80
C ARG A 25 -13.09 -4.60 -7.49
N ALA A 26 -14.01 -5.21 -6.75
CA ALA A 26 -15.29 -5.66 -7.28
C ALA A 26 -16.10 -4.48 -7.83
N SER A 27 -16.16 -3.36 -7.11
CA SER A 27 -16.82 -2.15 -7.59
C SER A 27 -16.18 -1.60 -8.87
N TRP A 28 -14.84 -1.55 -8.93
CA TRP A 28 -14.13 -1.11 -10.13
C TRP A 28 -14.37 -2.05 -11.33
N LEU A 29 -14.32 -3.36 -11.12
CA LEU A 29 -14.59 -4.34 -12.17
C LEU A 29 -16.03 -4.24 -12.69
N HIS A 30 -17.00 -4.08 -11.80
CA HIS A 30 -18.39 -3.89 -12.18
C HIS A 30 -18.58 -2.64 -13.05
N LEU A 31 -17.92 -1.54 -12.69
CA LEU A 31 -18.01 -0.27 -13.42
C LEU A 31 -17.16 -0.23 -14.70
N SER A 32 -16.18 -1.13 -14.85
CA SER A 32 -15.27 -1.15 -15.99
C SER A 32 -15.94 -1.55 -17.32
N GLY A 33 -17.11 -2.21 -17.26
CA GLY A 33 -17.79 -2.74 -18.45
C GLY A 33 -17.11 -3.95 -19.09
N PHE A 34 -16.12 -4.58 -18.43
CA PHE A 34 -15.48 -5.78 -18.97
C PHE A 34 -16.44 -6.97 -19.08
N PRO A 35 -16.25 -7.88 -20.05
CA PRO A 35 -16.95 -9.15 -20.10
C PRO A 35 -16.76 -9.97 -18.82
N ARG A 36 -17.75 -10.79 -18.46
CA ARG A 36 -17.77 -11.54 -17.20
C ARG A 36 -16.56 -12.45 -17.04
N GLU A 37 -16.10 -13.04 -18.14
CA GLU A 37 -14.95 -13.94 -18.19
C GLU A 37 -13.67 -13.22 -17.76
N VAL A 38 -13.53 -11.96 -18.21
CA VAL A 38 -12.41 -11.09 -17.84
C VAL A 38 -12.54 -10.64 -16.38
N GLN A 39 -13.75 -10.31 -15.91
CA GLN A 39 -13.98 -9.94 -14.51
C GLN A 39 -13.61 -11.10 -13.57
N SER A 40 -14.05 -12.32 -13.86
CA SER A 40 -13.73 -13.51 -13.06
C SER A 40 -12.23 -13.77 -13.02
N MET A 41 -11.54 -13.71 -14.17
CA MET A 41 -10.08 -13.91 -14.20
C MET A 41 -9.35 -12.88 -13.32
N VAL A 42 -9.80 -11.62 -13.35
CA VAL A 42 -9.23 -10.59 -12.49
C VAL A 42 -9.56 -10.87 -11.02
N GLU A 43 -10.80 -11.16 -10.64
CA GLU A 43 -11.19 -11.49 -9.26
C GLU A 43 -10.34 -12.60 -8.62
N TYR A 44 -10.00 -13.65 -9.38
CA TYR A 44 -9.20 -14.77 -8.89
C TYR A 44 -7.71 -14.44 -8.65
N LEU A 45 -7.19 -13.33 -9.18
CA LEU A 45 -5.78 -12.97 -8.97
C LEU A 45 -5.53 -12.54 -7.52
N PRO A 46 -4.57 -13.13 -6.80
CA PRO A 46 -4.25 -12.74 -5.44
C PRO A 46 -3.69 -11.32 -5.38
N PHE A 47 -4.20 -10.51 -4.45
CA PHE A 47 -3.71 -9.15 -4.23
C PHE A 47 -2.39 -9.19 -3.45
N SER A 48 -1.27 -9.26 -4.18
CA SER A 48 0.07 -9.26 -3.58
C SER A 48 0.49 -7.84 -3.19
N ARG A 49 0.33 -7.48 -1.91
CA ARG A 49 0.74 -6.18 -1.34
C ARG A 49 2.25 -5.80 -1.44
N PRO A 50 3.24 -6.72 -1.51
CA PRO A 50 4.67 -6.34 -1.45
C PRO A 50 5.10 -5.34 -2.51
N LYS A 51 4.43 -5.29 -3.67
CA LYS A 51 4.85 -4.41 -4.78
C LYS A 51 4.26 -3.01 -4.74
N LEU A 52 3.30 -2.72 -3.84
CA LEU A 52 2.61 -1.42 -3.87
C LEU A 52 3.41 -0.31 -3.17
N PHE A 53 4.29 -0.64 -2.23
CA PHE A 53 5.02 0.34 -1.41
C PHE A 53 6.50 0.04 -1.14
N VAL A 54 7.05 -1.10 -1.56
CA VAL A 54 8.40 -1.49 -1.10
C VAL A 54 9.54 -0.88 -1.92
N ALA A 55 9.39 -0.72 -3.23
CA ALA A 55 10.53 -0.26 -4.05
C ALA A 55 10.67 1.28 -4.08
N LYS A 56 9.55 2.00 -4.18
CA LYS A 56 9.59 3.46 -4.38
C LYS A 56 9.56 4.25 -3.08
N THR A 57 8.98 3.70 -2.00
CA THR A 57 8.88 4.42 -0.73
C THR A 57 10.24 4.56 -0.08
N ASP A 58 11.08 3.53 -0.09
CA ASP A 58 12.42 3.59 0.52
C ASP A 58 13.34 4.58 -0.22
N GLU A 59 13.39 4.49 -1.55
CA GLU A 59 14.17 5.43 -2.38
C GLU A 59 13.67 6.88 -2.26
N SER A 60 12.35 7.08 -2.20
CA SER A 60 11.76 8.41 -1.97
C SER A 60 12.04 8.97 -0.56
N LEU A 61 12.04 8.12 0.46
CA LEU A 61 12.35 8.50 1.84
C LEU A 61 13.83 8.84 1.99
N HIS A 62 14.71 8.08 1.33
CA HIS A 62 16.14 8.37 1.25
C HIS A 62 16.41 9.68 0.51
N THR A 63 15.80 9.91 -0.65
CA THR A 63 15.97 11.16 -1.41
C THR A 63 15.40 12.38 -0.67
N LEU A 64 14.26 12.24 0.03
CA LEU A 64 13.71 13.31 0.88
C LEU A 64 14.59 13.60 2.10
N ARG A 65 15.21 12.58 2.71
CA ARG A 65 16.18 12.76 3.80
C ARG A 65 17.47 13.46 3.34
N LEU A 66 17.97 13.12 2.16
CA LEU A 66 19.17 13.76 1.60
C LEU A 66 18.90 15.21 1.18
N LYS A 67 17.73 15.49 0.59
CA LYS A 67 17.32 16.84 0.20
C LYS A 67 17.08 17.74 1.41
N GLY A 68 16.45 17.21 2.45
CA GLY A 68 16.27 17.92 3.73
C GLY A 68 17.60 18.30 4.38
N ASN A 69 18.65 17.48 4.24
CA ASN A 69 19.97 17.74 4.84
C ASN A 69 20.87 18.65 4.00
N SER A 70 20.66 18.71 2.67
CA SER A 70 21.44 19.59 1.77
C SER A 70 20.94 21.04 1.76
N GLU A 71 19.65 21.26 2.02
CA GLU A 71 19.08 22.61 2.08
C GLU A 71 19.51 23.37 3.35
N ILE A 72 19.80 22.69 4.46
CA ILE A 72 20.24 23.33 5.72
C ILE A 72 21.72 23.72 5.71
N SER A 73 22.55 23.07 4.89
CA SER A 73 23.99 23.35 4.81
C SER A 73 24.32 24.54 3.91
N GLY A 74 23.40 24.98 3.03
CA GLY A 74 23.61 26.12 2.13
C GLY A 74 23.28 27.48 2.75
N TYR A 75 22.66 27.52 3.92
CA TYR A 75 22.30 28.75 4.64
C TYR A 75 23.17 29.03 5.87
N LEU A 76 24.21 28.24 6.09
CA LEU A 76 25.06 28.36 7.27
C LEU A 76 26.55 28.37 6.89
N TYR A 77 26.98 29.34 6.07
CA TYR A 77 28.29 30.00 6.12
C TYR A 77 28.34 31.09 5.02
N PRO A 78 28.49 32.38 5.36
CA PRO A 78 28.76 33.42 4.36
C PRO A 78 30.17 33.29 3.77
#